data_AF-A0A3C0USX2-F1
#
_entry.id   AF-A0A3C0USX2-F1
#
_cell.length_a   1.000
_cell.length_b   1.000
_cell.length_c   1.000
_cell.angle_alpha   90.00
_cell.angle_beta   90.00
_cell.angle_gamma   90.00
#
_symmetry.space_group_name_H-M   'P 1'
#
loop_
_entity.id
_entity.type
_entity.pdbx_description
1 polymer ?
#
loop_
_entity_poly.entity_id
_entity_poly.type
_entity_poly.pdbx_seq_one_letter_code
_entity_poly.pdbx_strand_id
1 'polypeptide(L)' 'MHFDIKDDKIWIQQNWTDLLIDEGLIRKGVQKEDIVLGFLPPYAREYRQFVSA' A
#
# COMPACT_ATOMS: atom_id res chain seq x y z
N MET A 1 -10.89 7.50 -3.78
CA MET A 1 -9.94 6.39 -3.53
C MET A 1 -10.02 5.44 -4.71
N HIS A 2 -8.90 4.87 -5.15
CA HIS A 2 -8.84 3.90 -6.26
C HIS A 2 -7.88 2.77 -5.90
N PHE A 3 -8.35 1.54 -6.09
CA PHE A 3 -7.61 0.30 -5.89
C PHE A 3 -7.70 -0.59 -7.13
N ASP A 4 -6.65 -1.38 -7.38
CA ASP A 4 -6.70 -2.53 -8.28
C ASP A 4 -6.37 -3.81 -7.51
N ILE A 5 -6.77 -4.96 -8.06
CA ILE A 5 -6.23 -6.27 -7.66
C ILE A 5 -5.40 -6.80 -8.84
N LYS A 6 -4.11 -7.03 -8.64
CA LYS A 6 -3.18 -7.55 -9.66
C LYS A 6 -2.19 -8.50 -8.99
N ASP A 7 -1.95 -9.64 -9.62
CA ASP A 7 -1.04 -10.68 -9.12
C ASP A 7 -1.36 -11.10 -7.67
N ASP A 8 -2.64 -11.26 -7.36
CA ASP A 8 -3.19 -11.55 -6.02
C ASP A 8 -2.85 -10.51 -4.93
N LYS A 9 -2.46 -9.30 -5.33
CA LYS A 9 -2.15 -8.17 -4.43
C LYS A 9 -3.12 -7.02 -4.57
N ILE A 10 -3.28 -6.25 -3.49
CA ILE A 10 -4.05 -5.01 -3.45
C ILE A 10 -3.15 -3.84 -3.83
N TRP A 11 -3.47 -3.14 -4.90
CA TRP A 11 -2.74 -1.96 -5.35
C TRP A 11 -3.49 -0.69 -4.98
N ILE A 12 -2.88 0.15 -4.15
CA ILE A 12 -3.41 1.48 -3.81
C ILE A 12 -2.95 2.47 -4.87
N GLN A 13 -3.83 2.86 -5.80
CA GLN A 13 -3.48 3.74 -6.92
C GLN A 13 -3.67 5.22 -6.57
N GLN A 14 -4.63 5.53 -5.71
CA GLN A 14 -4.93 6.90 -5.33
C GLN A 14 -5.68 6.97 -4.01
N ASN A 15 -5.21 7.82 -3.09
CA ASN A 15 -5.89 8.17 -1.86
C ASN A 15 -5.86 9.69 -1.66
N TRP A 16 -7.02 10.33 -1.64
CA TRP A 16 -7.18 11.80 -1.49
C TRP A 16 -7.82 12.14 -0.14
N THR A 17 -7.56 11.30 0.85
CA THR A 17 -8.02 11.45 2.23
C THR A 17 -6.81 11.39 3.14
N ASP A 18 -7.01 11.74 4.39
CA ASP A 18 -6.04 11.58 5.49
C ASP A 18 -5.99 10.15 6.05
N LEU A 19 -6.81 9.22 5.54
CA LEU A 19 -6.82 7.83 5.98
C LEU A 19 -5.54 7.10 5.56
N LEU A 20 -4.97 6.34 6.50
CA LEU A 20 -3.86 5.41 6.24
C LEU A 20 -4.44 4.06 5.80
N ILE A 21 -4.68 3.91 4.49
CA ILE A 21 -5.37 2.73 3.95
C ILE A 21 -4.55 1.44 4.11
N ASP A 22 -3.24 1.52 3.93
CA ASP A 22 -2.31 0.41 4.15
C ASP A 22 -2.38 -0.12 5.59
N GLU A 23 -2.40 0.77 6.59
CA GLU A 23 -2.61 0.37 7.99
C GLU A 23 -4.00 -0.26 8.21
N GLY A 24 -5.05 0.32 7.62
CA GLY A 24 -6.41 -0.20 7.74
C GLY A 24 -6.56 -1.61 7.19
N LEU A 25 -5.89 -1.92 6.08
CA LEU A 25 -5.85 -3.26 5.48
C LEU A 25 -5.08 -4.25 6.38
N ILE A 26 -3.94 -3.85 6.92
CA ILE A 26 -3.16 -4.66 7.87
C ILE A 26 -4.00 -4.99 9.11
N ARG A 27 -4.69 -4.02 9.70
CA ARG A 27 -5.58 -4.24 10.86
C ARG A 27 -6.76 -5.18 10.55
N LYS A 28 -7.13 -5.33 9.28
CA LYS A 28 -8.16 -6.26 8.81
C LYS A 28 -7.60 -7.65 8.44
N GLY A 29 -6.30 -7.87 8.60
CA GLY A 29 -5.64 -9.16 8.39
C GLY A 29 -4.98 -9.34 7.02
N VAL A 30 -4.83 -8.27 6.22
CA VAL A 30 -4.05 -8.33 4.98
C VAL A 30 -2.56 -8.28 5.32
N GLN A 31 -1.79 -9.24 4.80
CA GLN A 31 -0.33 -9.23 4.95
C GLN A 31 0.27 -8.01 4.24
N LYS A 32 1.31 -7.42 4.81
CA LYS A 32 1.94 -6.21 4.24
C LYS A 32 2.49 -6.47 2.83
N GLU A 33 2.98 -7.68 2.60
CA GLU A 33 3.59 -8.14 1.35
C GLU A 33 2.58 -8.24 0.19
N ASP A 34 1.29 -8.29 0.53
CA ASP A 34 0.17 -8.34 -0.41
C ASP A 34 -0.41 -6.95 -0.73
N ILE A 35 0.20 -5.88 -0.20
CA ILE A 35 -0.21 -4.49 -0.44
C ILE A 35 0.88 -3.77 -1.25
N VAL A 36 0.48 -3.17 -2.37
CA VAL A 36 1.35 -2.38 -3.25
C VAL A 36 0.91 -0.92 -3.26
N LEU A 37 1.83 0.00 -2.96
CA LEU A 37 1.61 1.43 -3.13
C LEU A 37 1.78 1.81 -4.62
N GLY A 38 0.72 1.60 -5.39
CA GLY A 38 0.69 1.81 -6.84
C GLY A 38 0.97 3.24 -7.27
N PHE A 39 0.60 4.23 -6.45
CA PHE A 39 0.89 5.64 -6.69
C PHE A 39 2.38 6.01 -6.58
N LEU A 40 3.21 5.14 -5.98
CA LEU A 40 4.65 5.34 -5.92
C LEU A 40 5.34 4.72 -7.14
N PRO A 41 6.38 5.38 -7.69
CA PRO A 41 7.23 4.75 -8.69
C PRO A 41 7.93 3.51 -8.11
N PRO A 42 8.25 2.48 -8.92
CA PRO A 42 8.76 1.20 -8.42
C PRO A 42 9.93 1.30 -7.44
N TYR A 43 10.93 2.16 -7.73
CA TYR A 43 12.12 2.34 -6.89
C TYR A 43 11.81 2.92 -5.49
N ALA A 44 10.68 3.60 -5.32
CA ALA A 44 10.29 4.21 -4.05
C ALA A 44 9.44 3.26 -3.17
N ARG A 45 8.99 2.12 -3.73
CA ARG A 45 8.14 1.16 -3.00
C ARG A 45 8.93 0.40 -1.93
N GLU A 46 10.20 0.09 -2.20
CA GLU A 46 11.08 -0.64 -1.28
C GLU A 46 11.41 0.19 -0.04
N TYR A 47 11.62 1.49 -0.20
CA TYR A 47 12.01 2.39 0.90
C TYR A 47 10.95 2.55 1.99
N ARG A 48 9.68 2.24 1.72
CA ARG A 48 8.63 2.27 2.76
C ARG A 48 8.55 0.98 3.60
N GLN A 49 9.43 0.01 3.39
CA GLN A 49 9.56 -1.16 4.26
C GLN A 49 10.36 -0.85 5.54
N PHE A 50 10.07 0.27 6.22
CA PHE A 50 10.76 0.78 7.43
C PHE A 50 12.05 1.57 7.13
N VAL A 51 11.97 2.90 7.25
CA VAL A 51 13.15 3.71 7.59
C VAL A 51 13.01 4.04 9.07
N SER A 52 13.95 3.52 9.87
CA SER A 52 14.11 3.86 11.28
C SER A 52 14.54 5.31 11.43
N ALA A 53 13.76 6.07 12.20
CA ALA A 53 14.23 7.06 13.18
C ALA A 53 13.11 7.28 14.20
#